data_AF-A0A2M7IY73-F1
#
_entry.id   AF-A0A2M7IY73-F1
#
_cell.length_a   1.000
_cell.length_b   1.000
_cell.length_c   1.000
_cell.angle_alpha   90.00
_cell.angle_beta   90.00
_cell.angle_gamma   90.00
#
_symmetry.space_group_name_H-M   'P 1'
#
loop_
_entity.id
_entity.type
_entity.pdbx_description
1 polymer ?
#
loop_
_entity_poly.entity_id
_entity_poly.type
_entity_poly.pdbx_seq_one_letter_code
_entity_poly.pdbx_strand_id
1 'polypeptide(L)' 'ELPKRESDILKLRFGWDNNDPQTLEQIAQMFGGISRERVRQLETQAIKRLKHPARAKKLAELRDYLEE' A
#
# COMPACT_ATOMS: atom_id res chain seq x y z
N GLU A 1 -5.70 10.55 -3.59
CA GLU A 1 -5.39 9.38 -4.42
C GLU A 1 -3.92 8.98 -4.24
N LEU A 2 -3.63 7.69 -4.12
CA LEU A 2 -2.26 7.17 -4.13
C LEU A 2 -1.83 6.93 -5.60
N PRO A 3 -0.55 7.12 -5.95
CA PRO A 3 -0.03 6.66 -7.22
C PRO A 3 -0.32 5.17 -7.44
N LYS A 4 -0.71 4.78 -8.65
CA LYS A 4 -1.10 3.39 -8.97
C LYS A 4 -0.07 2.36 -8.49
N ARG A 5 1.22 2.60 -8.76
CA ARG A 5 2.31 1.71 -8.30
C ARG A 5 2.38 1.58 -6.77
N GLU A 6 2.22 2.67 -6.04
CA GLU A 6 2.21 2.64 -4.57
C GLU A 6 1.00 1.85 -4.05
N SER A 7 -0.17 2.06 -4.65
CA SER A 7 -1.38 1.29 -4.32
C SER A 7 -1.23 -0.20 -4.62
N ASP A 8 -0.70 -0.56 -5.79
CA ASP A 8 -0.52 -1.94 -6.22
C ASP A 8 0.47 -2.66 -5.28
N ILE A 9 1.54 -1.98 -4.83
CA ILE A 9 2.49 -2.51 -3.83
C ILE A 9 1.78 -2.79 -2.50
N LEU A 10 0.96 -1.86 -1.99
CA LEU A 10 0.26 -2.10 -0.72
C LEU A 10 -0.75 -3.25 -0.83
N LYS A 11 -1.49 -3.33 -1.94
CA LYS A 11 -2.44 -4.43 -2.18
C LYS A 11 -1.77 -5.79 -2.14
N LEU A 12 -0.66 -5.95 -2.86
CA LEU A 12 0.11 -7.20 -2.89
C LEU A 12 0.76 -7.48 -1.53
N ARG A 13 1.25 -6.44 -0.83
CA ARG A 13 1.93 -6.61 0.45
C ARG A 13 1.00 -7.10 1.56
N PHE A 14 -0.20 -6.54 1.63
CA PHE A 14 -1.18 -6.83 2.68
C PHE A 14 -2.25 -7.84 2.27
N GLY A 15 -2.21 -8.34 1.03
CA GLY A 15 -3.19 -9.29 0.53
C GLY A 15 -4.59 -8.70 0.33
N TRP A 16 -4.67 -7.44 -0.09
CA TRP A 16 -5.95 -6.82 -0.44
C TRP A 16 -6.40 -7.23 -1.85
N ASP A 17 -7.68 -7.06 -2.15
CA ASP A 17 -8.29 -7.43 -3.44
C ASP A 17 -8.11 -8.92 -3.80
N ASN A 18 -8.33 -9.83 -2.84
CA ASN A 18 -8.18 -11.27 -3.00
C ASN A 18 -6.76 -11.73 -3.41
N ASN A 19 -5.73 -10.97 -3.05
CA ASN A 19 -4.35 -11.40 -3.21
C ASN A 19 -3.84 -12.08 -1.94
N ASP A 20 -2.93 -13.04 -2.08
CA ASP A 20 -2.15 -13.52 -0.94
C ASP A 20 -1.06 -12.49 -0.59
N PRO A 21 -0.76 -12.24 0.70
CA PRO A 21 0.33 -11.35 1.10
C PRO A 21 1.68 -11.77 0.51
N GLN A 22 2.32 -10.84 -0.20
CA GLN A 22 3.60 -11.05 -0.88
C GLN A 22 4.77 -10.41 -0.11
N THR A 23 5.95 -11.01 -0.25
CA THR A 23 7.21 -10.44 0.24
C THR A 23 7.72 -9.31 -0.66
N LEU A 24 8.58 -8.43 -0.12
CA LEU A 24 9.20 -7.37 -0.91
C LEU A 24 10.01 -7.92 -2.10
N GLU A 25 10.63 -9.09 -1.94
CA GLU A 25 11.34 -9.80 -3.02
C GLU A 25 10.38 -10.25 -4.13
N GLN A 26 9.25 -10.87 -3.79
CA GLN A 26 8.25 -11.30 -4.77
C GLN A 26 7.67 -10.10 -5.52
N ILE A 27 7.34 -9.03 -4.79
CA ILE A 27 6.86 -7.77 -5.37
C ILE A 27 7.92 -7.16 -6.30
N ALA A 28 9.20 -7.15 -5.90
CA ALA A 28 10.30 -6.68 -6.74
C ALA A 28 10.36 -7.42 -8.10
N GLN A 29 10.19 -8.74 -8.09
CA GLN A 29 10.15 -9.56 -9.30
C GLN A 29 8.92 -9.24 -10.17
N MET A 30 7.73 -9.13 -9.57
CA MET A 30 6.49 -8.80 -10.29
C MET A 30 6.53 -7.44 -10.98
N PHE A 31 7.27 -6.46 -10.45
CA PHE A 31 7.39 -5.10 -11.00
C PHE A 31 8.51 -4.94 -12.03
N GLY A 32 8.92 -6.02 -12.69
CA GLY A 32 9.93 -5.99 -13.75
C GLY A 32 11.37 -5.99 -13.23
N GLY A 33 11.61 -6.62 -12.08
CA GLY A 33 12.96 -6.81 -11.52
C GLY A 33 13.54 -5.56 -10.85
N ILE A 34 12.71 -4.70 -10.27
CA ILE A 34 13.21 -3.61 -9.42
C ILE A 34 13.84 -4.16 -8.14
N SER A 35 14.75 -3.42 -7.51
CA SER A 35 15.37 -3.89 -6.27
C SER A 35 14.35 -3.96 -5.12
N ARG A 36 14.55 -4.90 -4.20
CA ARG A 36 13.78 -5.00 -2.95
C ARG A 36 13.73 -3.67 -2.20
N GLU A 37 14.87 -2.97 -2.13
CA GLU A 37 14.95 -1.68 -1.46
C GLU A 37 14.08 -0.62 -2.15
N ARG A 38 13.98 -0.68 -3.48
CA ARG A 38 13.08 0.22 -4.21
C ARG A 38 11.61 -0.04 -3.84
N VAL A 39 11.21 -1.29 -3.68
CA VAL A 39 9.86 -1.65 -3.20
C VAL A 39 9.64 -1.10 -1.78
N ARG A 40 10.61 -1.26 -0.87
CA ARG A 40 10.54 -0.73 0.50
C ARG A 40 10.37 0.79 0.54
N GLN A 41 11.07 1.51 -0.33
CA GLN A 41 10.94 2.96 -0.45
C GLN A 41 9.53 3.37 -0.90
N LEU A 42 9.00 2.71 -1.92
CA LEU A 42 7.64 2.97 -2.43
C LEU A 42 6.58 2.64 -1.37
N GLU A 43 6.73 1.54 -0.64
CA GLU A 43 5.88 1.18 0.50
C GLU A 43 5.90 2.29 1.57
N THR A 44 7.09 2.76 1.96
CA THR A 44 7.25 3.84 2.95
C THR A 44 6.60 5.15 2.48
N GLN A 45 6.76 5.49 1.19
CA GLN A 45 6.13 6.68 0.60
C GLN A 45 4.60 6.56 0.60
N ALA A 46 4.06 5.40 0.25
CA ALA A 46 2.63 5.13 0.26
C ALA A 46 2.05 5.26 1.67
N ILE A 47 2.68 4.65 2.67
CA ILE A 47 2.27 4.75 4.08
C ILE A 47 2.32 6.20 4.56
N LYS A 48 3.38 6.94 4.24
CA LYS A 48 3.49 8.37 4.60
C LYS A 48 2.35 9.20 3.98
N ARG A 49 1.99 8.91 2.72
CA ARG A 49 0.87 9.54 2.02
C ARG A 49 -0.48 9.21 2.64
N LEU A 50 -0.67 7.98 3.16
CA LEU A 50 -1.89 7.57 3.86
C LEU A 50 -2.02 8.24 5.23
N LYS A 51 -0.90 8.39 5.97
CA LYS A 51 -0.84 9.04 7.28
C LYS A 51 -1.04 10.55 7.25
N HIS A 52 -1.09 11.18 6.06
CA HIS A 52 -1.31 12.62 5.97
C HIS A 52 -2.67 13.01 6.58
N PRO A 53 -2.76 14.05 7.42
CA PRO A 53 -3.96 14.36 8.22
C PRO A 53 -5.24 14.45 7.38
N ALA A 54 -5.16 15.08 6.20
CA ALA A 54 -6.29 15.20 5.28
C ALA A 54 -6.86 13.86 4.80
N ARG A 55 -6.06 12.79 4.79
CA ARG A 55 -6.50 11.43 4.43
C ARG A 55 -6.78 10.56 5.65
N ALA A 56 -6.00 10.73 6.73
CA ALA A 56 -6.23 10.05 7.99
C ALA A 56 -7.64 10.33 8.53
N LYS A 57 -8.12 11.58 8.43
CA LYS A 57 -9.50 11.93 8.81
C LYS A 57 -10.55 11.14 8.02
N LYS A 58 -10.43 11.11 6.69
CA LYS A 58 -11.34 10.36 5.82
C LYS A 58 -11.28 8.85 6.09
N LEU A 59 -10.10 8.32 6.41
CA LEU A 59 -9.93 6.91 6.73
C LEU A 59 -10.57 6.54 8.09
N ALA A 60 -10.47 7.45 9.08
CA ALA A 60 -11.15 7.30 10.36
C ALA A 60 -12.67 7.34 10.20
N GLU A 61 -13.20 8.32 9.46
CA GLU A 61 -14.63 8.40 9.13
C GLU A 61 -15.14 7.11 8.44
N LEU A 62 -14.36 6.55 7.51
CA LEU A 62 -14.70 5.29 6.85
C LEU A 62 -14.67 4.08 7.80
N ARG A 63 -13.69 4.03 8.72
CA ARG A 63 -13.61 2.97 9.72
C ARG A 63 -14.83 3.03 10.64
N ASP A 64 -15.14 4.22 11.14
CA ASP A 64 -16.26 4.42 12.06
C ASP A 64 -17.59 4.04 11.39
N TYR A 65 -17.77 4.33 10.08
CA TYR A 65 -18.94 3.88 9.30
C TYR A 65 -19.04 2.35 9.12
N LEU A 66 -17.93 1.63 9.08
CA LEU A 66 -17.92 0.17 8.90
C LEU A 66 -18.07 -0.61 10.22
N GLU A 67 -17.88 0.06 11.36
CA GLU A 67 -18.03 -0.51 12.70
C GLU A 67 -19.44 -0.32 13.28
N GLU A 68 -20.30 0.47 12.61
CA GLU A 68 -21.75 0.64 12.85
C GLU A 68 -22.60 -0.28 11.95
#